data_AF-A0AAV8R979-F1
#
_entry.id   AF-A0AAV8R979-F1
#
_cell.length_a   1.000
_cell.length_b   1.000
_cell.length_c   1.000
_cell.angle_alpha   90.00
_cell.angle_beta   90.00
_cell.angle_gamma   90.00
#
_symmetry.space_group_name_H-M   'P 1'
#
loop_
_entity.id
_entity.type
_entity.pdbx_description
1 polymer ?
#
loop_
_entity_poly.entity_id
_entity_poly.type
_entity_poly.pdbx_seq_one_letter_code
_entity_poly.pdbx_strand_id
1 'polypeptide(L)'
;MDIHHKRTYGENENSGLPMADISSYDLENLCLDKEGSHCDIKFLTSESLVSIFKCMQLVAMKNTKEAVRIEALGVMILIMMESNPSTERDKFGLMTLLEVLPKLLQKEAGPHVQKHALHLLFLLLNCPKMLLLFSNGGKEIDEHEETVDQSVALEDAVNLILEGLSKCLSPAGTDDLELKLHKQAIILLAYVASCGKSGFEILLKSVGPRGVNFLQIIIQVLASELDVEIAGCALARTLCKERTSLFREALILLNRLASHPIYSKATMEALTSSNPIASLTIDVVSRLPHRSRSFFKYDDAKKSQIEAETTDLAQLFRTRVFAYVGGKHIS
;
A
#
# COMPACT_ATOMS: atom_id res chain seq x y z
N MET A 1 -47.13 -47.66 -34.60
CA MET A 1 -46.59 -46.65 -35.53
C MET A 1 -45.15 -46.44 -35.12
N ASP A 2 -44.25 -47.26 -35.64
CA ASP A 2 -43.60 -47.08 -36.95
C ASP A 2 -42.91 -45.71 -37.04
N ILE A 3 -41.64 -45.58 -37.40
CA ILE A 3 -40.58 -46.54 -37.72
C ILE A 3 -39.32 -45.67 -37.95
N HIS A 4 -38.15 -46.17 -37.53
CA HIS A 4 -36.82 -45.93 -38.12
C HIS A 4 -36.30 -44.48 -38.28
N HIS A 5 -35.01 -44.15 -38.25
CA HIS A 5 -33.70 -44.80 -38.19
C HIS A 5 -32.74 -43.59 -38.26
N LYS A 6 -31.45 -43.58 -37.97
CA LYS A 6 -30.36 -44.41 -37.42
C LYS A 6 -29.26 -43.32 -37.33
N ARG A 7 -28.59 -43.11 -36.20
CA ARG A 7 -27.33 -43.80 -35.83
C ARG A 7 -26.34 -43.74 -37.01
N THR A 8 -25.13 -43.17 -36.88
CA THR A 8 -24.03 -43.83 -36.16
C THR A 8 -22.68 -43.09 -36.20
N TYR A 9 -21.92 -43.29 -35.10
CA TYR A 9 -20.44 -43.44 -34.93
C TYR A 9 -19.52 -42.23 -35.25
N GLY A 10 -18.44 -41.96 -34.51
CA GLY A 10 -17.69 -42.72 -33.49
C GLY A 10 -17.10 -41.78 -32.43
N GLU A 11 -17.01 -42.26 -31.18
CA GLU A 11 -15.77 -42.78 -30.53
C GLU A 11 -14.90 -41.64 -29.97
N ASN A 12 -14.87 -41.47 -28.64
CA ASN A 12 -13.96 -42.14 -27.69
C ASN A 12 -12.49 -41.83 -28.02
N GLU A 13 -11.59 -41.49 -27.13
CA GLU A 13 -11.55 -41.30 -25.68
C GLU A 13 -10.09 -40.84 -25.42
N ASN A 14 -9.87 -40.20 -24.27
CA ASN A 14 -8.61 -40.23 -23.52
C ASN A 14 -7.36 -39.51 -24.06
N SER A 15 -6.93 -38.51 -23.28
CA SER A 15 -5.55 -38.20 -22.84
C SER A 15 -5.58 -36.73 -22.38
N GLY A 16 -5.26 -36.37 -21.14
CA GLY A 16 -3.97 -36.59 -20.50
C GLY A 16 -3.04 -35.43 -20.87
N LEU A 17 -2.72 -34.59 -19.87
CA LEU A 17 -1.60 -33.61 -19.78
C LEU A 17 -1.84 -32.17 -20.32
N PRO A 18 -1.08 -31.14 -19.87
CA PRO A 18 -0.37 -30.98 -18.59
C PRO A 18 -0.53 -29.58 -17.93
N MET A 19 -0.13 -29.52 -16.66
CA MET A 19 0.39 -28.34 -15.95
C MET A 19 1.74 -27.90 -16.54
N ALA A 20 1.89 -26.63 -16.92
CA ALA A 20 3.12 -25.81 -17.03
C ALA A 20 2.73 -24.51 -17.75
N ASP A 21 3.24 -23.31 -17.51
CA ASP A 21 4.09 -22.71 -16.49
C ASP A 21 3.83 -21.20 -16.66
N ILE A 22 3.66 -20.47 -15.56
CA ILE A 22 3.65 -18.99 -15.63
C ILE A 22 5.12 -18.59 -15.73
N SER A 23 5.64 -18.48 -16.95
CA SER A 23 6.96 -17.91 -17.20
C SER A 23 6.87 -16.76 -18.19
N SER A 24 7.46 -15.63 -17.79
CA SER A 24 7.85 -14.48 -18.59
C SER A 24 6.76 -13.82 -19.45
N TYR A 25 6.30 -12.65 -19.04
CA TYR A 25 5.81 -11.68 -20.01
C TYR A 25 7.03 -11.19 -20.81
N ASP A 26 7.37 -11.89 -21.88
CA ASP A 26 8.21 -11.35 -22.94
C ASP A 26 7.38 -10.28 -23.68
N LEU A 27 7.44 -9.06 -23.16
CA LEU A 27 6.95 -7.86 -23.83
C LEU A 27 7.69 -7.56 -25.14
N GLU A 28 8.73 -8.34 -25.48
CA GLU A 28 9.59 -8.13 -26.67
C GLU A 28 9.05 -8.78 -27.96
N ASN A 29 7.98 -9.58 -27.92
CA ASN A 29 7.49 -10.30 -29.12
C ASN A 29 6.24 -9.72 -29.80
N LEU A 30 5.85 -8.48 -29.50
CA LEU A 30 4.80 -7.78 -30.28
C LEU A 30 5.33 -7.09 -31.55
N CYS A 31 6.64 -7.14 -31.80
CA CYS A 31 7.26 -6.48 -32.95
C CYS A 31 8.19 -7.44 -33.71
N LEU A 32 7.65 -8.48 -34.34
CA LEU A 32 8.32 -9.08 -35.50
C LEU A 32 7.33 -9.45 -36.62
N ASP A 33 7.45 -8.62 -37.66
CA ASP A 33 7.24 -8.83 -39.09
C ASP A 33 5.84 -9.14 -39.66
N LYS A 34 5.36 -8.19 -40.48
CA LYS A 34 5.32 -8.38 -41.93
C LYS A 34 5.27 -7.03 -42.67
N GLU A 35 6.36 -6.79 -43.40
CA GLU A 35 6.51 -5.99 -44.63
C GLU A 35 5.54 -4.82 -44.88
N GLY A 36 6.12 -3.60 -44.89
CA GLY A 36 5.60 -2.52 -45.72
C GLY A 36 4.66 -1.51 -45.05
N SER A 37 5.02 -0.98 -43.89
CA SER A 37 4.57 0.36 -43.50
C SER A 37 5.48 0.91 -42.41
N HIS A 38 6.18 2.01 -42.70
CA HIS A 38 6.86 2.81 -41.70
C HIS A 38 5.81 3.32 -40.72
N CYS A 39 5.58 2.58 -39.63
CA CYS A 39 4.92 3.13 -38.46
C CYS A 39 5.99 3.93 -37.73
N ASP A 40 6.17 5.19 -38.13
CA ASP A 40 6.87 6.19 -37.31
C ASP A 40 6.08 6.35 -36.02
N ILE A 41 6.33 5.46 -35.05
CA ILE A 41 5.92 5.67 -33.67
C ILE A 41 6.75 6.86 -33.19
N LYS A 42 6.21 8.07 -33.37
CA LYS A 42 6.76 9.28 -32.78
C LYS A 42 6.68 9.10 -31.27
N PHE A 43 7.80 8.73 -30.65
CA PHE A 43 7.94 8.78 -29.20
C PHE A 43 7.54 10.18 -28.72
N LEU A 44 6.65 10.23 -27.72
CA LEU A 44 6.25 11.51 -27.12
C LEU A 44 7.49 12.17 -26.53
N THR A 45 7.69 13.46 -26.81
CA THR A 45 8.79 14.21 -26.21
C THR A 45 8.57 14.36 -24.70
N SER A 46 9.66 14.53 -23.94
CA SER A 46 9.58 14.77 -22.48
C SER A 46 8.68 15.97 -22.15
N GLU A 47 8.72 17.04 -22.94
CA GLU A 47 7.84 18.22 -22.78
C GLU A 47 6.36 17.90 -22.98
N SER A 48 6.05 17.02 -23.94
CA SER A 48 4.69 16.56 -24.21
C SER A 48 4.16 15.75 -23.03
N LEU A 49 4.99 14.87 -22.45
CA LEU A 49 4.62 14.08 -21.28
C LEU A 49 4.35 14.96 -20.05
N VAL A 50 5.18 15.98 -19.81
CA VAL A 50 4.95 16.94 -18.71
C VAL A 50 3.63 17.70 -18.91
N SER A 51 3.34 18.13 -20.15
CA SER A 51 2.09 18.81 -20.47
C SER A 51 0.86 17.93 -20.28
N ILE A 52 0.93 16.67 -20.73
CA ILE A 52 -0.12 15.67 -20.51
C ILE A 52 -0.32 15.42 -19.02
N PHE A 53 0.77 15.24 -18.26
CA PHE A 53 0.71 15.01 -16.83
C PHE A 53 0.00 16.13 -16.08
N LYS A 54 0.34 17.40 -16.37
CA LYS A 54 -0.34 18.58 -15.81
C LYS A 54 -1.81 18.65 -16.20
N CYS A 55 -2.14 18.32 -17.45
CA CYS A 55 -3.53 18.25 -17.90
C CYS A 55 -4.32 17.20 -17.10
N MET A 56 -3.76 16.00 -16.94
CA MET A 56 -4.39 14.91 -16.19
C MET A 56 -4.53 15.23 -14.70
N GLN A 57 -3.57 15.94 -14.09
CA GLN A 57 -3.72 16.47 -12.73
C GLN A 57 -4.97 17.35 -12.60
N LEU A 58 -5.17 18.28 -13.53
CA LEU A 58 -6.34 19.15 -13.53
C LEU A 58 -7.65 18.36 -13.73
N VAL A 59 -7.63 17.35 -14.60
CA VAL A 59 -8.80 16.46 -14.81
C VAL A 59 -9.12 15.69 -13.53
N ALA A 60 -8.12 15.08 -12.88
CA ALA A 60 -8.31 14.33 -11.64
C ALA A 60 -8.85 15.19 -10.48
N MET A 61 -8.53 16.49 -10.49
CA MET A 61 -8.93 17.44 -9.46
C MET A 61 -10.28 18.10 -9.69
N LYS A 62 -10.59 18.47 -10.93
CA LYS A 62 -11.81 19.24 -11.25
C LYS A 62 -13.01 18.36 -11.57
N ASN A 63 -12.79 17.09 -11.92
CA ASN A 63 -13.87 16.19 -12.25
C ASN A 63 -14.52 15.62 -10.97
N THR A 64 -15.83 15.40 -11.01
CA THR A 64 -16.58 14.78 -9.90
C THR A 64 -16.80 13.29 -10.10
N LYS A 65 -16.70 12.78 -11.34
CA LYS A 65 -16.90 11.37 -11.66
C LYS A 65 -15.66 10.56 -11.31
N GLU A 66 -15.80 9.62 -10.38
CA GLU A 66 -14.70 8.77 -9.91
C GLU A 66 -13.96 8.08 -11.06
N ALA A 67 -14.70 7.48 -12.01
CA ALA A 67 -14.11 6.80 -13.17
C ALA A 67 -13.18 7.71 -14.00
N VAL A 68 -13.57 8.97 -14.25
CA VAL A 68 -12.73 9.90 -15.04
C VAL A 68 -11.46 10.28 -14.27
N ARG A 69 -11.58 10.44 -12.94
CA ARG A 69 -10.43 10.74 -12.08
C ARG A 69 -9.46 9.57 -12.03
N ILE A 70 -9.98 8.34 -11.97
CA ILE A 70 -9.17 7.10 -12.02
C ILE A 70 -8.40 7.02 -13.34
N GLU A 71 -9.05 7.23 -14.49
CA GLU A 71 -8.37 7.21 -15.79
C GLU A 71 -7.27 8.27 -15.88
N ALA A 72 -7.55 9.49 -15.43
CA ALA A 72 -6.54 10.55 -15.39
C ALA A 72 -5.33 10.17 -14.52
N LEU A 73 -5.58 9.59 -13.33
CA LEU A 73 -4.51 9.08 -12.47
C LEU A 73 -3.79 7.89 -13.09
N GLY A 74 -4.48 7.02 -13.83
CA GLY A 74 -3.89 5.91 -14.57
C GLY A 74 -2.88 6.39 -15.61
N VAL A 75 -3.24 7.40 -16.41
CA VAL A 75 -2.32 8.04 -17.36
C VAL A 75 -1.11 8.63 -16.63
N MET A 76 -1.32 9.32 -15.51
CA MET A 76 -0.21 9.87 -14.72
C MET A 76 0.71 8.78 -14.17
N ILE A 77 0.15 7.67 -13.68
CA ILE A 77 0.89 6.51 -13.19
C ILE A 77 1.74 5.90 -14.32
N LEU A 78 1.16 5.70 -15.51
CA LEU A 78 1.90 5.21 -16.68
C LEU A 78 3.09 6.11 -17.01
N ILE A 79 2.89 7.42 -17.09
CA ILE A 79 3.98 8.38 -17.33
C ILE A 79 5.07 8.27 -16.26
N MET A 80 4.69 8.15 -14.99
CA MET A 80 5.66 8.03 -13.89
C MET A 80 6.42 6.70 -13.90
N MET A 81 5.79 5.61 -14.30
CA MET A 81 6.44 4.29 -14.43
C MET A 81 7.48 4.29 -15.55
N GLU A 82 7.21 4.96 -16.67
CA GLU A 82 8.15 5.09 -17.79
C GLU A 82 9.28 6.10 -17.51
N SER A 83 9.05 7.06 -16.61
CA SER A 83 10.07 8.07 -16.27
C SER A 83 11.18 7.52 -15.36
N ASN A 84 12.41 7.96 -15.61
CA ASN A 84 13.54 7.64 -14.75
C ASN A 84 13.39 8.28 -13.36
N PRO A 85 13.40 7.48 -12.27
CA PRO A 85 13.14 7.99 -10.93
C PRO A 85 14.10 9.09 -10.46
N SER A 86 15.37 9.02 -10.88
CA SER A 86 16.44 9.88 -10.35
C SER A 86 16.66 11.15 -11.17
N THR A 87 16.21 11.19 -12.42
CA THR A 87 16.59 12.23 -13.39
C THR A 87 15.42 12.92 -14.09
N GLU A 88 14.21 12.37 -14.02
CA GLU A 88 13.07 12.90 -14.77
C GLU A 88 11.86 13.25 -13.91
N ARG A 89 11.69 12.61 -12.74
CA ARG A 89 10.47 12.75 -11.93
C ARG A 89 10.27 14.14 -11.32
N ASP A 90 11.33 14.92 -11.16
CA ASP A 90 11.28 16.31 -10.73
C ASP A 90 10.59 17.24 -11.76
N LYS A 91 10.64 16.89 -13.05
CA LYS A 91 10.05 17.67 -14.15
C LYS A 91 8.51 17.74 -14.11
N PHE A 92 7.85 16.85 -13.38
CA PHE A 92 6.39 16.77 -13.34
C PHE A 92 5.72 17.77 -12.37
N GLY A 93 6.50 18.69 -11.79
CA GLY A 93 5.96 19.77 -10.94
C GLY A 93 5.66 19.27 -9.53
N LEU A 94 6.71 18.99 -8.77
CA LEU A 94 6.65 18.42 -7.42
C LEU A 94 5.65 19.14 -6.50
N MET A 95 5.77 20.46 -6.34
CA MET A 95 4.87 21.23 -5.47
C MET A 95 3.41 21.09 -5.89
N THR A 96 3.13 21.15 -7.19
CA THR A 96 1.78 20.93 -7.71
C THR A 96 1.26 19.53 -7.38
N LEU A 97 2.12 18.51 -7.44
CA LEU A 97 1.72 17.16 -7.08
C LEU A 97 1.47 17.01 -5.57
N LEU A 98 2.30 17.63 -4.74
CA LEU A 98 2.13 17.63 -3.28
C LEU A 98 0.89 18.42 -2.83
N GLU A 99 0.43 19.41 -3.58
CA GLU A 99 -0.84 20.10 -3.33
C GLU A 99 -2.08 19.27 -3.72
N VAL A 100 -1.93 18.44 -4.77
CA VAL A 100 -3.02 17.64 -5.34
C VAL A 100 -3.25 16.36 -4.54
N LEU A 101 -2.18 15.64 -4.19
CA LEU A 101 -2.25 14.35 -3.51
C LEU A 101 -3.08 14.37 -2.21
N PRO A 102 -2.95 15.35 -1.29
CA PRO A 102 -3.76 15.40 -0.09
C PRO A 102 -5.25 15.33 -0.35
N LYS A 103 -5.74 16.00 -1.40
CA LYS A 103 -7.17 16.06 -1.74
C LYS A 103 -7.65 14.73 -2.35
N LEU A 104 -6.79 14.05 -3.08
CA LEU A 104 -7.08 12.73 -3.66
C LEU A 104 -6.99 11.60 -2.63
N LEU A 105 -6.25 11.80 -1.54
CA LEU A 105 -6.14 10.84 -0.43
C LEU A 105 -7.25 10.99 0.62
N GLN A 106 -8.09 12.03 0.54
CA GLN A 106 -9.24 12.17 1.43
C GLN A 106 -10.30 11.10 1.16
N LYS A 107 -11.11 10.77 2.18
CA LYS A 107 -12.15 9.73 2.05
C LYS A 107 -13.21 10.10 1.00
N GLU A 108 -13.52 11.38 0.89
CA GLU A 108 -14.49 11.94 -0.05
C GLU A 108 -14.07 11.75 -1.51
N ALA A 109 -12.78 11.45 -1.76
CA ALA A 109 -12.30 11.19 -3.10
C ALA A 109 -12.76 9.82 -3.65
N GLY A 110 -13.16 8.89 -2.78
CA GLY A 110 -13.51 7.52 -3.13
C GLY A 110 -12.31 6.56 -3.03
N PRO A 111 -12.53 5.31 -2.61
CA PRO A 111 -11.45 4.36 -2.31
C PRO A 111 -10.62 3.97 -3.54
N HIS A 112 -11.21 3.95 -4.75
CA HIS A 112 -10.45 3.67 -5.96
C HIS A 112 -9.52 4.83 -6.33
N VAL A 113 -9.96 6.07 -6.13
CA VAL A 113 -9.11 7.26 -6.33
C VAL A 113 -7.99 7.28 -5.31
N GLN A 114 -8.28 7.03 -4.03
CA GLN A 114 -7.27 6.94 -2.98
C GLN A 114 -6.21 5.90 -3.32
N LYS A 115 -6.62 4.72 -3.81
CA LYS A 115 -5.72 3.66 -4.25
C LYS A 115 -4.76 4.10 -5.36
N HIS A 116 -5.26 4.79 -6.38
CA HIS A 116 -4.43 5.30 -7.47
C HIS A 116 -3.53 6.46 -7.00
N ALA A 117 -4.05 7.37 -6.18
CA ALA A 117 -3.27 8.46 -5.60
C ALA A 117 -2.13 7.94 -4.72
N LEU A 118 -2.37 6.87 -3.97
CA LEU A 118 -1.37 6.22 -3.15
C LEU A 118 -0.27 5.55 -3.99
N HIS A 119 -0.66 4.89 -5.09
CA HIS A 119 0.31 4.34 -6.05
C HIS A 119 1.15 5.45 -6.70
N LEU A 120 0.52 6.55 -7.09
CA LEU A 120 1.21 7.71 -7.65
C LEU A 120 2.20 8.32 -6.63
N LEU A 121 1.80 8.44 -5.36
CA LEU A 121 2.68 8.87 -4.28
C LEU A 121 3.83 7.89 -4.07
N PHE A 122 3.59 6.58 -4.11
CA PHE A 122 4.65 5.58 -4.04
C PHE A 122 5.66 5.76 -5.18
N LEU A 123 5.19 5.93 -6.42
CA LEU A 123 6.07 6.19 -7.57
C LEU A 123 6.83 7.51 -7.41
N LEU A 124 6.20 8.56 -6.90
CA LEU A 124 6.89 9.82 -6.61
C LEU A 124 8.03 9.61 -5.60
N LEU A 125 7.75 8.91 -4.50
CA LEU A 125 8.72 8.62 -3.44
C LEU A 125 9.77 7.58 -3.85
N ASN A 126 9.61 6.90 -4.98
CA ASN A 126 10.71 6.13 -5.57
C ASN A 126 11.81 7.03 -6.19
N CYS A 127 11.61 8.35 -6.27
CA CYS A 127 12.68 9.29 -6.50
C CYS A 127 13.45 9.57 -5.19
N PRO A 128 14.77 9.33 -5.10
CA PRO A 128 15.53 9.52 -3.87
C PRO A 128 15.46 10.95 -3.31
N LYS A 129 15.48 11.97 -4.19
CA LYS A 129 15.33 13.38 -3.78
C LYS A 129 14.00 13.62 -3.09
N MET A 130 12.91 13.08 -3.66
CA MET A 130 11.55 13.27 -3.14
C MET A 130 11.35 12.51 -1.83
N LEU A 131 11.91 11.31 -1.76
CA LEU A 131 11.87 10.49 -0.56
C LEU A 131 12.55 11.19 0.61
N LEU A 132 13.72 11.78 0.38
CA LEU A 132 14.47 12.52 1.39
C LEU A 132 13.71 13.77 1.85
N LEU A 133 13.18 14.55 0.90
CA LEU A 133 12.36 15.72 1.16
C LEU A 133 11.14 15.37 2.03
N PHE A 134 10.40 14.33 1.63
CA PHE A 134 9.23 13.86 2.36
C PHE A 134 9.59 13.33 3.75
N SER A 135 10.68 12.55 3.85
CA SER A 135 11.13 11.95 5.12
C SER A 135 11.61 12.99 6.12
N ASN A 136 12.15 14.12 5.64
CA ASN A 136 12.54 15.25 6.49
C ASN A 136 11.36 16.18 6.84
N GLY A 137 10.13 15.80 6.47
CA GLY A 137 8.94 16.58 6.76
C GLY A 137 8.80 17.83 5.91
N GLY A 138 9.37 17.86 4.70
CA GLY A 138 9.34 19.03 3.83
C GLY A 138 10.42 20.08 4.14
N LYS A 139 11.42 19.72 4.96
CA LYS A 139 12.56 20.58 5.26
C LYS A 139 13.67 20.27 4.27
N GLU A 140 14.04 21.23 3.43
CA GLU A 140 15.21 21.10 2.57
C GLU A 140 16.50 21.01 3.41
N ILE A 141 17.48 20.27 2.91
CA ILE A 141 18.78 20.07 3.57
C ILE A 141 19.78 21.16 3.17
N ASP A 142 19.57 21.81 2.02
CA ASP A 142 20.47 22.85 1.51
C ASP A 142 20.06 24.24 2.00
N GLU A 143 21.02 24.97 2.57
CA GLU A 143 20.88 26.36 3.05
C GLU A 143 20.86 27.40 1.91
N HIS A 144 20.57 27.00 0.67
CA HIS A 144 20.61 27.89 -0.49
C HIS A 144 19.23 28.46 -0.83
N GLU A 145 19.03 29.72 -0.44
CA GLU A 145 18.04 30.71 -0.92
C GLU A 145 16.60 30.23 -1.23
N GLU A 146 16.06 29.23 -0.53
CA GLU A 146 14.60 29.12 -0.46
C GLU A 146 14.03 30.21 0.46
N THR A 147 12.99 30.89 0.00
CA THR A 147 12.28 31.85 0.86
C THR A 147 11.58 31.07 1.97
N VAL A 148 11.55 31.64 3.18
CA VAL A 148 10.88 31.04 4.36
C VAL A 148 9.45 30.56 4.05
N ASP A 149 8.77 31.24 3.12
CA ASP A 149 7.42 30.93 2.66
C ASP A 149 7.31 29.59 1.90
N GLN A 150 8.31 29.23 1.07
CA GLN A 150 8.30 27.97 0.32
C GLN A 150 8.53 26.75 1.21
N SER A 151 9.47 26.85 2.15
CA SER A 151 9.74 25.77 3.12
C SER A 151 8.51 25.48 4.00
N VAL A 152 7.80 26.52 4.44
CA VAL A 152 6.56 26.38 5.21
C VAL A 152 5.47 25.71 4.37
N ALA A 153 5.27 26.15 3.13
CA ALA A 153 4.28 25.55 2.22
C ALA A 153 4.56 24.06 1.95
N LEU A 154 5.83 23.69 1.84
CA LEU A 154 6.24 22.30 1.63
C LEU A 154 6.02 21.42 2.87
N GLU A 155 6.37 21.92 4.06
CA GLU A 155 6.07 21.23 5.32
C GLU A 155 4.56 21.01 5.49
N ASP A 156 3.75 22.03 5.19
CA ASP A 156 2.29 21.93 5.21
C ASP A 156 1.77 20.90 4.20
N ALA A 157 2.30 20.90 2.98
CA ALA A 157 1.91 19.91 1.96
C ALA A 157 2.23 18.48 2.41
N VAL A 158 3.41 18.23 2.99
CA VAL A 158 3.76 16.92 3.55
C VAL A 158 2.81 16.54 4.69
N ASN A 159 2.51 17.45 5.60
CA ASN A 159 1.57 17.21 6.71
C ASN A 159 0.17 16.84 6.22
N LEU A 160 -0.32 17.52 5.19
CA LEU A 160 -1.61 17.22 4.56
C LEU A 160 -1.61 15.85 3.87
N ILE A 161 -0.50 15.44 3.25
CA ILE A 161 -0.35 14.07 2.71
C ILE A 161 -0.38 13.05 3.84
N LEU A 162 0.36 13.27 4.93
CA LEU A 162 0.37 12.37 6.09
C LEU A 162 -1.02 12.24 6.71
N GLU A 163 -1.78 13.34 6.79
CA GLU A 163 -3.18 13.28 7.20
C GLU A 163 -4.01 12.44 6.21
N GLY A 164 -3.89 12.65 4.90
CA GLY A 164 -4.57 11.85 3.88
C GLY A 164 -4.23 10.36 3.98
N LEU A 165 -2.97 10.01 4.20
CA LEU A 165 -2.52 8.64 4.44
C LEU A 165 -3.17 8.03 5.70
N SER A 166 -3.33 8.82 6.76
CA SER A 166 -4.05 8.38 7.96
C SER A 166 -5.52 8.07 7.67
N LYS A 167 -6.16 8.79 6.73
CA LYS A 167 -7.53 8.50 6.30
C LYS A 167 -7.61 7.21 5.49
N CYS A 168 -6.60 6.92 4.68
CA CYS A 168 -6.47 5.66 3.94
C CYS A 168 -6.31 4.45 4.87
N LEU A 169 -5.87 4.65 6.12
CA LEU A 169 -5.76 3.62 7.15
C LEU A 169 -6.88 3.69 8.20
N SER A 170 -7.91 4.51 7.97
CA SER A 170 -9.01 4.58 8.93
C SER A 170 -9.82 3.28 8.89
N PRO A 171 -10.12 2.68 10.06
CA PRO A 171 -11.02 1.53 10.13
C PRO A 171 -12.42 1.97 9.66
N ALA A 172 -12.75 1.65 8.43
CA ALA A 172 -14.07 1.88 7.85
C ALA A 172 -14.23 0.81 6.77
N GLY A 173 -15.39 0.16 6.80
CA GLY A 173 -15.78 -0.93 5.91
C GLY A 173 -14.90 -2.19 6.03
N THR A 174 -15.36 -3.25 5.39
CA THR A 174 -14.71 -4.57 5.40
C THR A 174 -14.66 -5.13 3.98
N ASP A 175 -14.56 -4.24 3.00
CA ASP A 175 -14.53 -4.66 1.61
C ASP A 175 -13.11 -5.02 1.14
N ASP A 176 -13.03 -5.74 0.03
CA ASP A 176 -11.76 -6.17 -0.58
C ASP A 176 -10.83 -4.99 -0.93
N LEU A 177 -11.43 -3.87 -1.32
CA LEU A 177 -10.72 -2.70 -1.82
C LEU A 177 -10.05 -1.93 -0.68
N GLU A 178 -10.75 -1.76 0.45
CA GLU A 178 -10.25 -1.13 1.66
C GLU A 178 -9.10 -1.93 2.26
N LEU A 179 -9.19 -3.27 2.33
CA LEU A 179 -8.08 -4.12 2.74
C LEU A 179 -6.84 -3.93 1.85
N LYS A 180 -7.05 -3.83 0.53
CA LYS A 180 -5.96 -3.56 -0.43
C LYS A 180 -5.39 -2.15 -0.24
N LEU A 181 -6.22 -1.16 0.04
CA LEU A 181 -5.82 0.22 0.31
C LEU A 181 -4.98 0.31 1.59
N HIS A 182 -5.45 -0.30 2.68
CA HIS A 182 -4.73 -0.36 3.96
C HIS A 182 -3.36 -1.00 3.77
N LYS A 183 -3.32 -2.14 3.07
CA LYS A 183 -2.07 -2.85 2.80
C LYS A 183 -1.09 -1.98 2.01
N GLN A 184 -1.54 -1.32 0.95
CA GLN A 184 -0.68 -0.44 0.16
C GLN A 184 -0.17 0.75 0.99
N ALA A 185 -0.98 1.28 1.89
CA ALA A 185 -0.56 2.40 2.74
C ALA A 185 0.51 1.95 3.75
N ILE A 186 0.37 0.74 4.31
CA ILE A 186 1.38 0.13 5.17
C ILE A 186 2.68 -0.14 4.42
N ILE A 187 2.61 -0.65 3.18
CA ILE A 187 3.80 -0.85 2.34
C ILE A 187 4.51 0.48 2.08
N LEU A 188 3.76 1.54 1.76
CA LEU A 188 4.34 2.87 1.57
C LEU A 188 5.01 3.38 2.85
N LEU A 189 4.37 3.24 4.01
CA LEU A 189 4.97 3.62 5.29
C LEU A 189 6.22 2.81 5.60
N ALA A 190 6.23 1.52 5.28
CA ALA A 190 7.42 0.68 5.45
C ALA A 190 8.58 1.12 4.54
N TYR A 191 8.25 1.59 3.33
CA TYR A 191 9.22 2.18 2.42
C TYR A 191 9.75 3.51 2.95
N VAL A 192 8.90 4.41 3.44
CA VAL A 192 9.33 5.67 4.09
C VAL A 192 10.23 5.38 5.30
N ALA A 193 9.84 4.44 6.17
CA ALA A 193 10.64 4.03 7.32
C ALA A 193 12.02 3.44 6.95
N SER A 194 12.20 3.00 5.69
CA SER A 194 13.47 2.48 5.21
C SER A 194 14.53 3.55 4.97
N CYS A 195 14.15 4.83 4.97
CA CYS A 195 15.05 5.99 4.75
C CYS A 195 15.92 6.33 5.95
N GLY A 196 15.86 5.54 7.03
CA GLY A 196 16.59 5.78 8.26
C GLY A 196 15.80 6.65 9.23
N LYS A 197 16.51 7.53 9.95
CA LYS A 197 15.97 8.20 11.14
C LYS A 197 14.80 9.12 10.82
N SER A 198 14.92 9.97 9.82
CA SER A 198 13.86 10.93 9.46
C SER A 198 12.59 10.20 8.99
N GLY A 199 12.75 9.19 8.13
CA GLY A 199 11.64 8.32 7.72
C GLY A 199 10.96 7.59 8.88
N PHE A 200 11.71 7.12 9.88
CA PHE A 200 11.12 6.56 11.10
C PHE A 200 10.37 7.60 11.93
N GLU A 201 10.90 8.82 12.06
CA GLU A 201 10.24 9.91 12.79
C GLU A 201 8.90 10.30 12.17
N ILE A 202 8.74 10.19 10.84
CA ILE A 202 7.43 10.35 10.17
C ILE A 202 6.39 9.38 10.71
N LEU A 203 6.76 8.12 11.01
CA LEU A 203 5.82 7.12 11.54
C LEU A 203 5.41 7.43 12.99
N LEU A 204 6.25 8.14 13.75
CA LEU A 204 5.99 8.56 15.12
C LEU A 204 5.26 9.90 15.21
N LYS A 205 5.28 10.70 14.15
CA LYS A 205 4.58 11.98 14.07
C LYS A 205 3.08 11.76 14.28
N SER A 206 2.49 12.56 15.16
CA SER A 206 1.05 12.61 15.33
C SER A 206 0.39 13.11 14.05
N VAL A 207 -0.61 12.36 13.57
CA VAL A 207 -1.36 12.70 12.36
C VAL A 207 -2.83 12.94 12.68
N GLY A 208 -3.37 14.02 12.11
CA GLY A 208 -4.74 14.44 12.31
C GLY A 208 -5.06 14.95 13.73
N PRO A 209 -6.33 15.30 13.99
CA PRO A 209 -6.73 16.00 15.22
C PRO A 209 -6.69 15.14 16.48
N ARG A 210 -6.62 13.81 16.35
CA ARG A 210 -6.61 12.87 17.47
C ARG A 210 -5.22 12.65 18.06
N GLY A 211 -4.17 13.23 17.47
CA GLY A 211 -2.81 13.12 17.99
C GLY A 211 -2.19 11.73 17.91
N VAL A 212 -2.81 10.78 17.19
CA VAL A 212 -2.34 9.40 17.05
C VAL A 212 -1.26 9.31 15.98
N ASN A 213 -0.27 8.45 16.17
CA ASN A 213 0.78 8.20 15.16
C ASN A 213 0.44 6.97 14.29
N PHE A 214 1.22 6.75 13.24
CA PHE A 214 0.94 5.65 12.30
C PHE A 214 1.05 4.27 12.93
N LEU A 215 1.94 4.07 13.90
CA LEU A 215 2.05 2.78 14.59
C LEU A 215 0.76 2.44 15.35
N GLN A 216 0.18 3.43 16.01
CA GLN A 216 -1.10 3.29 16.73
C GLN A 216 -2.25 3.04 15.76
N ILE A 217 -2.28 3.74 14.62
CA ILE A 217 -3.29 3.52 13.58
C ILE A 217 -3.19 2.10 13.02
N ILE A 218 -1.99 1.60 12.76
CA ILE A 218 -1.78 0.22 12.27
C ILE A 218 -2.33 -0.80 13.29
N ILE A 219 -2.07 -0.63 14.59
CA ILE A 219 -2.66 -1.49 15.62
C ILE A 219 -4.19 -1.42 15.62
N GLN A 220 -4.78 -0.22 15.44
CA GLN A 220 -6.24 -0.07 15.34
C GLN A 220 -6.82 -0.78 14.12
N VAL A 221 -6.15 -0.72 12.96
CA VAL A 221 -6.54 -1.47 11.76
C VAL A 221 -6.50 -2.98 12.03
N LEU A 222 -5.42 -3.48 12.63
CA LEU A 222 -5.29 -4.90 12.96
C LEU A 222 -6.39 -5.35 13.94
N ALA A 223 -6.70 -4.56 14.96
CA ALA A 223 -7.77 -4.86 15.91
C ALA A 223 -9.14 -4.94 15.23
N SER A 224 -9.48 -3.94 14.40
CA SER A 224 -10.74 -3.90 13.66
C SER A 224 -10.92 -5.14 12.79
N GLU A 225 -9.88 -5.53 12.06
CA GLU A 225 -9.93 -6.71 11.19
C GLU A 225 -9.99 -8.03 11.95
N LEU A 226 -9.39 -8.12 13.13
CA LEU A 226 -9.55 -9.28 14.02
C LEU A 226 -10.98 -9.39 14.54
N ASP A 227 -11.63 -8.29 14.88
CA ASP A 227 -13.02 -8.28 15.37
C ASP A 227 -13.98 -8.78 14.27
N VAL A 228 -13.77 -8.34 13.03
CA VAL A 228 -14.54 -8.77 11.85
C VAL A 228 -14.34 -10.26 11.57
N GLU A 229 -13.12 -10.74 11.73
CA GLU A 229 -12.81 -12.15 11.54
C GLU A 229 -13.45 -13.05 12.60
N ILE A 230 -13.39 -12.64 13.88
CA ILE A 230 -14.00 -13.36 15.00
C ILE A 230 -15.52 -13.41 14.88
N ALA A 231 -16.14 -12.35 14.35
CA ALA A 231 -17.57 -12.32 14.09
C ALA A 231 -18.04 -13.42 13.10
N GLY A 232 -17.12 -14.09 12.39
CA GLY A 232 -17.42 -15.29 11.60
C GLY A 232 -18.27 -15.03 10.36
N CYS A 233 -18.39 -13.77 9.94
CA CYS A 233 -19.21 -13.35 8.80
C CYS A 233 -18.81 -14.05 7.50
N ALA A 234 -19.78 -14.33 6.62
CA ALA A 234 -19.49 -14.94 5.31
C ALA A 234 -18.49 -14.10 4.48
N LEU A 235 -18.58 -12.77 4.57
CA LEU A 235 -17.64 -11.82 3.97
C LEU A 235 -16.21 -11.96 4.55
N ALA A 236 -16.09 -12.27 5.84
CA ALA A 236 -14.78 -12.48 6.46
C ALA A 236 -14.06 -13.69 5.87
N ARG A 237 -14.80 -14.74 5.48
CA ARG A 237 -14.26 -15.93 4.80
C ARG A 237 -13.80 -15.64 3.38
N THR A 238 -14.54 -14.85 2.62
CA THR A 238 -14.20 -14.53 1.23
C THR A 238 -12.94 -13.67 1.14
N LEU A 239 -12.72 -12.78 2.11
CA LEU A 239 -11.59 -11.83 2.13
C LEU A 239 -10.41 -12.31 2.96
N CYS A 240 -10.38 -13.60 3.30
CA CYS A 240 -9.38 -14.15 4.21
C CYS A 240 -7.96 -13.97 3.67
N LYS A 241 -7.77 -14.09 2.35
CA LYS A 241 -6.47 -13.90 1.68
C LYS A 241 -5.97 -12.47 1.79
N GLU A 242 -6.80 -11.49 1.48
CA GLU A 242 -6.46 -10.07 1.55
C GLU A 242 -6.15 -9.65 2.97
N ARG A 243 -6.93 -10.12 3.96
CA ARG A 243 -6.68 -9.86 5.38
C ARG A 243 -5.38 -10.50 5.86
N THR A 244 -5.07 -11.72 5.44
CA THR A 244 -3.76 -12.35 5.72
C THR A 244 -2.61 -11.55 5.11
N SER A 245 -2.74 -11.09 3.87
CA SER A 245 -1.73 -10.24 3.25
C SER A 245 -1.57 -8.91 4.00
N LEU A 246 -2.66 -8.28 4.45
CA LEU A 246 -2.61 -7.07 5.27
C LEU A 246 -1.86 -7.29 6.58
N PHE A 247 -2.20 -8.34 7.33
CA PHE A 247 -1.56 -8.65 8.60
C PHE A 247 -0.07 -8.93 8.42
N ARG A 248 0.30 -9.67 7.37
CA ARG A 248 1.69 -9.93 7.04
C ARG A 248 2.48 -8.63 6.86
N GLU A 249 2.04 -7.71 6.00
CA GLU A 249 2.78 -6.47 5.75
C GLU A 249 2.85 -5.58 7.00
N ALA A 250 1.76 -5.50 7.78
CA ALA A 250 1.75 -4.78 9.04
C ALA A 250 2.77 -5.34 10.03
N LEU A 251 2.81 -6.67 10.19
CA LEU A 251 3.71 -7.35 11.09
C LEU A 251 5.16 -7.30 10.63
N ILE A 252 5.43 -7.30 9.32
CA ILE A 252 6.79 -7.09 8.80
C ILE A 252 7.29 -5.71 9.24
N LEU A 253 6.49 -4.65 9.01
CA LEU A 253 6.86 -3.29 9.43
C LEU A 253 7.07 -3.20 10.94
N LEU A 254 6.09 -3.65 11.72
CA LEU A 254 6.14 -3.57 13.18
C LEU A 254 7.34 -4.35 13.76
N ASN A 255 7.60 -5.57 13.26
CA ASN A 255 8.76 -6.36 13.70
C ASN A 255 10.08 -5.71 13.30
N ARG A 256 10.18 -5.17 12.08
CA ARG A 256 11.38 -4.47 11.61
C ARG A 256 11.73 -3.33 12.57
N LEU A 257 10.76 -2.48 12.89
CA LEU A 257 10.95 -1.35 13.81
C LEU A 257 11.24 -1.81 15.24
N ALA A 258 10.49 -2.78 15.75
CA ALA A 258 10.65 -3.36 17.08
C ALA A 258 12.00 -4.07 17.30
N SER A 259 12.61 -4.58 16.23
CA SER A 259 13.92 -5.26 16.27
C SER A 259 15.10 -4.31 16.05
N HIS A 260 14.86 -3.08 15.61
CA HIS A 260 15.92 -2.17 15.24
C HIS A 260 16.66 -1.66 16.50
N PRO A 261 18.01 -1.65 16.54
CA PRO A 261 18.77 -1.29 17.73
C PRO A 261 18.49 0.15 18.21
N ILE A 262 18.21 1.06 17.26
CA ILE A 262 17.95 2.47 17.57
C ILE A 262 16.45 2.75 17.79
N TYR A 263 15.56 2.05 17.07
CA TYR A 263 14.14 2.42 17.01
C TYR A 263 13.24 1.55 17.89
N SER A 264 13.73 0.40 18.36
CA SER A 264 12.95 -0.57 19.14
C SER A 264 12.28 0.07 20.36
N LYS A 265 13.04 0.83 21.18
CA LYS A 265 12.52 1.51 22.37
C LYS A 265 11.41 2.51 22.01
N ALA A 266 11.68 3.42 21.09
CA ALA A 266 10.70 4.45 20.68
C ALA A 266 9.44 3.82 20.04
N THR A 267 9.60 2.73 19.28
CA THR A 267 8.49 1.95 18.71
C THR A 267 7.62 1.39 19.84
N MET A 268 8.22 0.76 20.85
CA MET A 268 7.48 0.19 21.98
C MET A 268 6.84 1.26 22.87
N GLU A 269 7.51 2.40 23.07
CA GLU A 269 6.94 3.57 23.76
C GLU A 269 5.72 4.11 23.03
N ALA A 270 5.78 4.26 21.71
CA ALA A 270 4.65 4.70 20.90
C ALA A 270 3.44 3.75 20.97
N LEU A 271 3.70 2.44 21.00
CA LEU A 271 2.70 1.38 21.12
C LEU A 271 2.20 1.16 22.56
N THR A 272 2.83 1.79 23.56
CA THR A 272 2.44 1.68 24.97
C THR A 272 2.35 3.05 25.64
N SER A 273 2.09 4.10 24.86
CA SER A 273 2.15 5.48 25.31
C SER A 273 0.99 5.86 26.25
N SER A 274 -0.13 5.14 26.14
CA SER A 274 -1.30 5.31 27.00
C SER A 274 -1.94 3.96 27.31
N ASN A 275 -2.67 3.88 28.43
CA ASN A 275 -3.37 2.66 28.84
C ASN A 275 -4.28 2.08 27.74
N PRO A 276 -5.10 2.88 27.01
CA PRO A 276 -5.92 2.36 25.92
C PRO A 276 -5.11 1.75 24.79
N ILE A 277 -4.02 2.40 24.36
CA ILE A 277 -3.17 1.92 23.27
C ILE A 277 -2.36 0.69 23.69
N ALA A 278 -1.84 0.68 24.93
CA ALA A 278 -1.14 -0.48 25.49
C ALA A 278 -2.07 -1.69 25.59
N SER A 279 -3.28 -1.50 26.11
CA SER A 279 -4.30 -2.56 26.19
C SER A 279 -4.67 -3.10 24.82
N LEU A 280 -4.92 -2.20 23.84
CA LEU A 280 -5.22 -2.59 22.47
C LEU A 280 -4.06 -3.36 21.82
N THR A 281 -2.82 -2.92 22.03
CA THR A 281 -1.63 -3.60 21.52
C THR A 281 -1.50 -5.00 22.12
N ILE A 282 -1.65 -5.13 23.45
CA ILE A 282 -1.60 -6.42 24.16
C ILE A 282 -2.71 -7.36 23.64
N ASP A 283 -3.92 -6.84 23.46
CA ASP A 283 -5.04 -7.61 22.93
C ASP A 283 -4.77 -8.11 21.50
N VAL A 284 -4.34 -7.22 20.59
CA VAL A 284 -3.98 -7.58 19.20
C VAL A 284 -2.90 -8.67 19.16
N VAL A 285 -1.77 -8.48 19.87
CA VAL A 285 -0.70 -9.49 19.86
C VAL A 285 -1.08 -10.78 20.60
N SER A 286 -2.10 -10.73 21.45
CA SER A 286 -2.63 -11.92 22.12
C SER A 286 -3.48 -12.77 21.19
N ARG A 287 -4.25 -12.12 20.29
CA ARG A 287 -5.18 -12.77 19.37
C ARG A 287 -4.52 -13.24 18.06
N LEU A 288 -3.58 -12.47 17.50
CA LEU A 288 -2.97 -12.73 16.19
C LEU A 288 -2.41 -14.14 16.00
N PRO A 289 -1.65 -14.74 16.95
CA PRO A 289 -1.06 -16.07 16.74
C PRO A 289 -2.10 -17.21 16.72
N HIS A 290 -3.34 -16.97 17.14
CA HIS A 290 -4.38 -18.01 17.28
C HIS A 290 -5.39 -17.99 16.12
N ARG A 291 -5.18 -17.10 15.16
CA ARG A 291 -6.01 -16.86 13.98
C ARG A 291 -6.11 -18.08 13.05
N SER A 292 -5.05 -18.88 12.95
CA SER A 292 -4.87 -19.89 11.90
C SER A 292 -5.72 -21.16 12.02
N ARG A 293 -6.51 -21.35 13.09
CA ARG A 293 -7.20 -22.63 13.31
C ARG A 293 -8.59 -22.77 12.69
N SER A 294 -9.28 -21.69 12.32
CA SER A 294 -10.72 -21.76 11.98
C SER A 294 -11.06 -21.67 10.50
N PHE A 295 -10.23 -21.04 9.64
CA PHE A 295 -10.66 -20.64 8.30
C PHE A 295 -10.10 -21.44 7.12
N PHE A 296 -8.98 -22.14 7.28
CA PHE A 296 -8.25 -22.75 6.16
C PHE A 296 -8.33 -24.27 6.16
N LYS A 297 -9.56 -24.81 6.07
CA LYS A 297 -9.79 -26.25 5.88
C LYS A 297 -9.71 -26.72 4.42
N TYR A 298 -9.42 -25.82 3.47
CA TYR A 298 -9.31 -26.17 2.04
C TYR A 298 -8.02 -25.58 1.45
N ASP A 299 -7.22 -26.49 0.91
CA ASP A 299 -5.76 -26.44 0.81
C ASP A 299 -5.25 -25.87 -0.53
N ASP A 300 -4.22 -25.03 -0.44
CA ASP A 300 -3.30 -24.63 -1.51
C ASP A 300 -1.94 -24.40 -0.83
N ALA A 301 -0.90 -25.10 -1.28
CA ALA A 301 0.40 -25.14 -0.60
C ALA A 301 1.04 -23.74 -0.43
N LYS A 302 0.86 -22.83 -1.40
CA LYS A 302 1.35 -21.44 -1.30
C LYS A 302 0.60 -20.62 -0.25
N LYS A 303 -0.69 -20.94 -0.05
CA LYS A 303 -1.55 -20.28 0.93
C LYS A 303 -1.15 -20.66 2.36
N SER A 304 -0.78 -21.93 2.56
CA SER A 304 -0.24 -22.44 3.83
C SER A 304 1.08 -21.76 4.23
N GLN A 305 1.97 -21.48 3.27
CA GLN A 305 3.26 -20.83 3.57
C GLN A 305 3.11 -19.38 4.07
N ILE A 306 2.29 -18.56 3.40
CA ILE A 306 2.06 -17.16 3.81
C ILE A 306 1.42 -17.11 5.21
N GLU A 307 0.56 -18.07 5.51
CA GLU A 307 -0.12 -18.17 6.80
C GLU A 307 0.84 -18.57 7.93
N ALA A 308 1.73 -19.53 7.67
CA ALA A 308 2.80 -19.90 8.59
C ALA A 308 3.73 -18.70 8.86
N GLU A 309 4.19 -18.01 7.81
CA GLU A 309 5.01 -16.80 7.95
C GLU A 309 4.29 -15.71 8.77
N THR A 310 3.00 -15.50 8.52
CA THR A 310 2.20 -14.52 9.27
C THR A 310 2.08 -14.90 10.74
N THR A 311 1.93 -16.20 11.03
CA THR A 311 1.86 -16.73 12.40
C THR A 311 3.20 -16.56 13.13
N ASP A 312 4.31 -16.84 12.46
CA ASP A 312 5.66 -16.64 13.00
C ASP A 312 5.95 -15.16 13.28
N LEU A 313 5.60 -14.28 12.33
CA LEU A 313 5.70 -12.83 12.52
C LEU A 313 4.86 -12.34 13.69
N ALA A 314 3.63 -12.86 13.85
CA ALA A 314 2.76 -12.53 14.97
C ALA A 314 3.36 -12.98 16.31
N GLN A 315 3.90 -14.20 16.36
CA GLN A 315 4.54 -14.73 17.56
C GLN A 315 5.80 -13.96 17.94
N LEU A 316 6.64 -13.60 16.97
CA LEU A 316 7.83 -12.77 17.19
C LEU A 316 7.46 -11.39 17.75
N PHE A 317 6.45 -10.75 17.15
CA PHE A 317 6.00 -9.43 17.60
C PHE A 317 5.43 -9.51 19.01
N ARG A 318 4.60 -10.52 19.29
CA ARG A 318 4.06 -10.82 20.61
C ARG A 318 5.16 -10.93 21.66
N THR A 319 6.17 -11.76 21.44
CA THR A 319 7.26 -11.94 22.40
C THR A 319 7.96 -10.61 22.72
N ARG A 320 8.20 -9.76 21.71
CA ARG A 320 8.83 -8.45 21.91
C ARG A 320 7.98 -7.50 22.74
N VAL A 321 6.68 -7.42 22.45
CA VAL A 321 5.74 -6.56 23.20
C VAL A 321 5.66 -7.01 24.66
N PHE A 322 5.47 -8.31 24.92
CA PHE A 322 5.39 -8.82 26.29
C PHE A 322 6.71 -8.67 27.06
N ALA A 323 7.86 -8.86 26.42
CA ALA A 323 9.16 -8.61 27.05
C ALA A 323 9.30 -7.14 27.47
N TYR A 324 8.86 -6.20 26.64
CA TYR A 324 8.91 -4.78 26.95
C TYR A 324 7.94 -4.36 28.07
N VAL A 325 6.68 -4.80 27.99
CA VAL A 325 5.66 -4.50 29.01
C VAL A 325 6.01 -5.17 30.35
N GLY A 326 6.48 -6.41 30.33
CA GLY A 326 6.94 -7.12 31.52
C GLY A 326 8.17 -6.46 32.15
N GLY A 327 9.09 -5.93 31.35
CA GLY A 327 10.24 -5.15 31.82
C GLY A 327 9.85 -3.85 32.54
N LYS A 328 8.79 -3.15 32.07
CA LYS A 328 8.27 -1.93 32.71
C LYS A 328 7.67 -2.17 34.11
N HIS A 329 7.24 -3.38 34.43
CA HIS A 329 6.71 -3.72 35.76
C HIS A 329 7.79 -4.10 36.78
N ILE A 330 9.04 -4.28 36.33
CA ILE A 330 10.19 -4.70 37.16
C ILE A 330 11.14 -3.52 37.45
N SER A 331 10.96 -2.38 36.78
CA SER A 331 11.68 -1.12 37.01
C SER A 331 10.86 -0.14 37.84
#